data_AF-A0A532U0Y6-F1
#
_entry.id   AF-A0A532U0Y6-F1
#
_cell.length_a   1.000
_cell.length_b   1.000
_cell.length_c   1.000
_cell.angle_alpha   90.00
_cell.angle_beta   90.00
_cell.angle_gamma   90.00
#
_symmetry.space_group_name_H-M   'P 1'
#
loop_
_entity.id
_entity.type
_entity.pdbx_description
1 polymer ?
#
loop_
_entity_poly.entity_id
_entity_poly.type
_entity_poly.pdbx_seq_one_letter_code
_entity_poly.pdbx_strand_id
1 'polypeptide(L)'
;MTDRLHIFASAGPDLEVEREVIGKAIASLPVPLGWVIKYTPVRGERVAPALDAVAASHFYVLVLGGDIRAPVGSELYVARQTGKKVLAFLKNVLRTPAAHVFVKDASLEWEYFRAADELGPLLQRALIEQVLEGAQTYGLSPVDWETLSALLVDLADQEKLEREQEKAAPSYRGAGKDAVIVAPGRDLPEEGVLIEKQDGPA
;
A
#
# COMPACT_ATOMS: atom_id res chain seq x y z
N MET A 1 -28.62 -0.46 14.46
CA MET A 1 -27.37 -1.16 14.82
C MET A 1 -27.02 -2.10 13.69
N THR A 2 -25.80 -2.02 13.21
CA THR A 2 -25.28 -2.91 12.17
C THR A 2 -24.76 -4.19 12.82
N ASP A 3 -25.34 -5.34 12.49
CA ASP A 3 -24.93 -6.64 13.05
C ASP A 3 -23.53 -7.08 12.56
N ARG A 4 -23.14 -6.65 11.34
CA ARG A 4 -21.81 -6.90 10.77
C ARG A 4 -21.30 -5.74 9.92
N LEU A 5 -20.04 -5.38 10.12
CA LEU A 5 -19.32 -4.44 9.28
C LEU A 5 -18.88 -5.13 7.98
N HIS A 6 -19.06 -4.43 6.87
CA HIS A 6 -18.81 -4.95 5.53
C HIS A 6 -17.64 -4.19 4.93
N ILE A 7 -16.60 -4.90 4.53
CA ILE A 7 -15.45 -4.35 3.82
C ILE A 7 -15.47 -4.91 2.40
N PHE A 8 -15.30 -4.02 1.43
CA PHE A 8 -14.94 -4.42 0.08
C PHE A 8 -13.47 -4.05 -0.17
N ALA A 9 -12.65 -5.06 -0.48
CA ALA A 9 -11.24 -4.88 -0.80
C ALA A 9 -11.02 -5.07 -2.30
N SER A 10 -10.85 -3.95 -2.99
CA SER A 10 -10.49 -3.90 -4.39
C SER A 10 -8.99 -4.11 -4.56
N ALA A 11 -8.61 -5.26 -5.13
CA ALA A 11 -7.22 -5.63 -5.33
C ALA A 11 -7.08 -6.48 -6.59
N GLY A 12 -6.07 -6.18 -7.41
CA GLY A 12 -5.76 -6.99 -8.60
C GLY A 12 -5.46 -8.46 -8.27
N PRO A 13 -5.58 -9.37 -9.25
CA PRO A 13 -5.24 -10.80 -9.06
C PRO A 13 -3.75 -11.04 -8.75
N ASP A 14 -2.88 -10.07 -9.01
CA ASP A 14 -1.45 -10.10 -8.68
C ASP A 14 -1.14 -9.83 -7.19
N LEU A 15 -2.17 -9.50 -6.40
CA LEU A 15 -2.06 -9.11 -4.99
C LEU A 15 -2.65 -10.16 -4.04
N GLU A 16 -2.47 -11.46 -4.34
CA GLU A 16 -3.02 -12.55 -3.54
C GLU A 16 -2.49 -12.56 -2.11
N VAL A 17 -1.18 -12.30 -1.94
CA VAL A 17 -0.54 -12.21 -0.61
C VAL A 17 -1.13 -11.05 0.18
N GLU A 18 -1.32 -9.89 -0.44
CA GLU A 18 -1.95 -8.74 0.19
C GLU A 18 -3.41 -9.01 0.58
N ARG A 19 -4.18 -9.76 -0.24
CA ARG A 19 -5.54 -10.20 0.14
C ARG A 19 -5.54 -11.04 1.42
N GLU A 20 -4.56 -11.94 1.55
CA GLU A 20 -4.40 -12.74 2.77
C GLU A 20 -4.06 -11.86 3.98
N VAL A 21 -3.15 -10.90 3.81
CA VAL A 21 -2.79 -9.95 4.87
C VAL A 21 -3.98 -9.09 5.29
N ILE A 22 -4.78 -8.59 4.35
CA ILE A 22 -6.02 -7.85 4.65
C ILE A 22 -6.93 -8.68 5.54
N GLY A 23 -7.18 -9.95 5.17
CA GLY A 23 -8.00 -10.87 5.95
C GLY A 23 -7.46 -11.08 7.37
N LYS A 24 -6.14 -11.30 7.50
CA LYS A 24 -5.47 -11.47 8.81
C LYS A 24 -5.53 -10.22 9.66
N ALA A 25 -5.29 -9.05 9.08
CA ALA A 25 -5.28 -7.76 9.75
C ALA A 25 -6.65 -7.39 10.34
N ILE A 26 -7.72 -7.69 9.61
CA ILE A 26 -9.09 -7.48 10.10
C ILE A 26 -9.44 -8.49 11.20
N ALA A 27 -9.05 -9.76 11.03
CA ALA A 27 -9.30 -10.82 12.00
C ALA A 27 -8.53 -10.65 13.32
N SER A 28 -7.41 -9.92 13.32
CA SER A 28 -6.60 -9.66 14.51
C SER A 28 -7.02 -8.42 15.30
N LEU A 29 -8.07 -7.70 14.87
CA LEU A 29 -8.58 -6.57 15.64
C LEU A 29 -9.11 -7.03 17.01
N PRO A 30 -8.75 -6.35 18.11
CA PRO A 30 -9.02 -6.80 19.48
C PRO A 30 -10.44 -6.47 19.95
N VAL A 31 -11.43 -6.48 19.05
CA VAL A 31 -12.83 -6.13 19.34
C VAL A 31 -13.78 -7.15 18.72
N PRO A 32 -14.91 -7.49 19.37
CA PRO A 32 -15.86 -8.48 18.89
C PRO A 32 -16.80 -7.93 17.80
N LEU A 33 -16.25 -7.21 16.82
CA LEU A 33 -17.01 -6.72 15.67
C LEU A 33 -17.16 -7.85 14.63
N GLY A 34 -18.39 -8.09 14.17
CA GLY A 34 -18.63 -9.02 13.08
C GLY A 34 -18.16 -8.44 11.75
N TRP A 35 -17.25 -9.12 11.04
CA TRP A 35 -16.73 -8.65 9.75
C TRP A 35 -17.18 -9.54 8.58
N VAL A 36 -17.55 -8.91 7.47
CA VAL A 36 -17.77 -9.55 6.18
C VAL A 36 -16.83 -8.89 5.17
N ILE A 37 -15.89 -9.67 4.65
CA ILE A 37 -14.92 -9.17 3.67
C ILE A 37 -15.27 -9.75 2.31
N LYS A 38 -15.39 -8.88 1.31
CA LYS A 38 -15.51 -9.25 -0.10
C LYS A 38 -14.34 -8.66 -0.87
N TYR A 39 -13.91 -9.37 -1.91
CA TYR A 39 -12.78 -8.98 -2.74
C TYR A 39 -13.21 -8.76 -4.19
N THR A 40 -12.37 -8.08 -4.97
CA THR A 40 -12.47 -8.07 -6.43
C THR A 40 -12.56 -9.52 -6.95
N PRO A 41 -13.55 -9.84 -7.79
CA PRO A 41 -13.73 -11.18 -8.34
C PRO A 41 -12.50 -11.68 -9.08
N VAL A 42 -12.20 -12.96 -8.96
CA VAL A 42 -11.16 -13.60 -9.78
C VAL A 42 -11.69 -13.91 -11.18
N ARG A 43 -10.79 -14.21 -12.12
CA ARG A 43 -11.14 -14.42 -13.53
C ARG A 43 -12.21 -15.51 -13.68
N GLY A 44 -13.34 -15.17 -14.29
CA GLY A 44 -14.46 -16.09 -14.55
C GLY A 44 -15.64 -15.94 -13.59
N GLU A 45 -15.50 -15.18 -12.51
CA GLU A 45 -16.59 -14.82 -11.61
C GLU A 45 -17.42 -13.64 -12.15
N ARG A 46 -18.68 -13.54 -11.72
CA ARG A 46 -19.58 -12.47 -12.17
C ARG A 46 -19.20 -11.14 -11.50
N VAL A 47 -19.08 -10.09 -12.30
CA VAL A 47 -18.71 -8.73 -11.84
C VAL A 47 -19.88 -7.97 -11.20
N ALA A 48 -21.11 -8.15 -11.69
CA ALA A 48 -22.27 -7.39 -11.17
C ALA A 48 -22.50 -7.56 -9.65
N PRO A 49 -22.47 -8.78 -9.07
CA PRO A 49 -22.58 -8.96 -7.62
C PRO A 49 -21.46 -8.29 -6.80
N ALA A 50 -20.31 -8.03 -7.41
CA ALA A 50 -19.21 -7.33 -6.76
C ALA A 50 -19.47 -5.82 -6.68
N LEU A 51 -20.07 -5.22 -7.71
CA LEU A 51 -20.45 -3.81 -7.67
C LEU A 51 -21.56 -3.55 -6.63
N ASP A 52 -22.53 -4.46 -6.53
CA ASP A 52 -23.55 -4.40 -5.47
C ASP A 52 -22.90 -4.51 -4.08
N ALA A 53 -21.87 -5.35 -3.95
CA ALA A 53 -21.11 -5.48 -2.72
C ALA A 53 -20.30 -4.22 -2.36
N VAL A 54 -19.76 -3.50 -3.35
CA VAL A 54 -19.13 -2.19 -3.13
C VAL A 54 -20.15 -1.19 -2.59
N ALA A 55 -21.33 -1.11 -3.21
CA ALA A 55 -22.38 -0.18 -2.78
C ALA A 55 -22.86 -0.49 -1.34
N ALA A 56 -22.98 -1.78 -1.00
CA ALA A 56 -23.42 -2.25 0.30
C ALA A 56 -22.32 -2.29 1.37
N SER A 57 -21.04 -2.03 1.04
CA SER A 57 -19.97 -2.05 2.03
C SER A 57 -20.00 -0.81 2.93
N HIS A 58 -19.51 -0.96 4.15
CA HIS A 58 -19.28 0.18 5.06
C HIS A 58 -17.95 0.85 4.72
N PHE A 59 -16.96 0.03 4.37
CA PHE A 59 -15.61 0.48 4.04
C PHE A 59 -15.20 -0.02 2.65
N TYR A 60 -14.46 0.81 1.93
CA TYR A 60 -13.88 0.46 0.64
C TYR A 60 -12.36 0.61 0.70
N VAL A 61 -11.66 -0.50 0.52
CA VAL A 61 -10.20 -0.58 0.49
C VAL A 61 -9.78 -0.75 -0.96
N LEU A 62 -8.82 0.04 -1.41
CA LEU A 62 -8.21 -0.07 -2.74
C LEU A 62 -6.73 -0.36 -2.57
N VAL A 63 -6.27 -1.49 -3.09
CA VAL A 63 -4.85 -1.85 -3.13
C VAL A 63 -4.40 -1.93 -4.58
N LEU A 64 -3.38 -1.14 -4.93
CA LEU A 64 -2.81 -1.12 -6.27
C LEU A 64 -1.35 -1.60 -6.27
N GLY A 65 -1.08 -2.56 -7.16
CA GLY A 65 0.23 -3.14 -7.41
C GLY A 65 0.95 -2.51 -8.60
N GLY A 66 1.53 -3.38 -9.44
CA GLY A 66 2.27 -2.95 -10.63
C GLY A 66 1.38 -2.56 -11.82
N ASP A 67 0.14 -3.04 -11.85
CA ASP A 67 -0.79 -2.77 -12.93
C ASP A 67 -2.21 -2.54 -12.40
N ILE A 68 -3.04 -1.84 -13.18
CA ILE A 68 -4.48 -1.79 -12.92
C ILE A 68 -5.19 -2.80 -13.80
N ARG A 69 -6.00 -3.66 -13.17
CA ARG A 69 -6.78 -4.69 -13.86
C ARG A 69 -8.27 -4.49 -13.62
N ALA A 70 -9.07 -4.72 -14.66
CA ALA A 70 -10.52 -4.76 -14.50
C ALA A 70 -10.91 -5.88 -13.50
N PRO A 71 -11.95 -5.68 -12.68
CA PRO A 71 -12.88 -4.54 -12.65
C PRO A 71 -12.53 -3.37 -11.69
N VAL A 72 -11.28 -3.26 -11.19
CA VAL A 72 -10.88 -2.28 -10.16
C VAL A 72 -11.34 -0.84 -10.44
N GLY A 73 -11.22 -0.37 -11.69
CA GLY A 73 -11.67 0.97 -12.06
C GLY A 73 -13.17 1.20 -11.86
N SER A 74 -14.00 0.21 -12.21
CA SER A 74 -15.46 0.28 -12.04
C SER A 74 -15.86 0.17 -10.57
N GLU A 75 -15.12 -0.62 -9.78
CA GLU A 75 -15.32 -0.72 -8.33
C GLU A 75 -15.06 0.62 -7.65
N LEU A 76 -13.95 1.30 -7.99
CA LEU A 76 -13.65 2.64 -7.46
C LEU A 76 -14.71 3.66 -7.87
N TYR A 77 -15.20 3.58 -9.11
CA TYR A 77 -16.28 4.44 -9.58
C TYR A 77 -17.54 4.29 -8.71
N VAL A 78 -17.98 3.06 -8.44
CA VAL A 78 -19.16 2.80 -7.59
C VAL A 78 -18.93 3.25 -6.15
N ALA A 79 -17.75 3.00 -5.58
CA ALA A 79 -17.39 3.46 -4.24
C ALA A 79 -17.54 4.99 -4.10
N ARG A 80 -17.10 5.75 -5.12
CA ARG A 80 -17.26 7.20 -5.17
C ARG A 80 -18.71 7.64 -5.29
N GLN A 81 -19.47 7.03 -6.21
CA GLN A 81 -20.87 7.38 -6.42
C GLN A 81 -21.73 7.11 -5.17
N THR A 82 -21.33 6.16 -4.33
CA THR A 82 -22.01 5.81 -3.08
C THR A 82 -21.40 6.49 -1.85
N GLY A 83 -20.50 7.46 -2.04
CA GLY A 83 -19.94 8.28 -0.98
C GLY A 83 -19.02 7.53 0.00
N LYS A 84 -18.45 6.38 -0.40
CA LYS A 84 -17.53 5.63 0.47
C LYS A 84 -16.23 6.41 0.63
N LYS A 85 -15.73 6.49 1.87
CA LYS A 85 -14.36 6.91 2.15
C LYS A 85 -13.43 5.80 1.64
N VAL A 86 -12.50 6.15 0.77
CA VAL A 86 -11.59 5.19 0.10
C VAL A 86 -10.30 5.09 0.89
N LEU A 87 -10.01 3.90 1.40
CA LEU A 87 -8.72 3.58 2.01
C LEU A 87 -7.77 3.08 0.92
N ALA A 88 -6.88 3.94 0.45
CA ALA A 88 -6.07 3.68 -0.75
C ALA A 88 -4.62 3.34 -0.39
N PHE A 89 -4.19 2.14 -0.75
CA PHE A 89 -2.85 1.62 -0.51
C PHE A 89 -2.13 1.34 -1.83
N LEU A 90 -0.87 1.78 -1.91
CA LEU A 90 -0.09 1.76 -3.14
C LEU A 90 1.26 1.06 -2.93
N LYS A 91 1.39 -0.14 -3.50
CA LYS A 91 2.63 -0.93 -3.39
C LYS A 91 3.76 -0.26 -4.16
N ASN A 92 4.94 -0.12 -3.58
CA ASN A 92 6.11 0.51 -4.19
C ASN A 92 6.83 -0.46 -5.13
N VAL A 93 6.28 -0.62 -6.34
CA VAL A 93 6.82 -1.47 -7.40
C VAL A 93 6.89 -0.71 -8.72
N LEU A 94 7.59 -1.28 -9.71
CA LEU A 94 7.54 -0.79 -11.09
C LEU A 94 6.11 -0.89 -11.62
N ARG A 95 5.61 0.20 -12.19
CA ARG A 95 4.22 0.29 -12.68
C ARG A 95 4.14 0.37 -14.19
N THR A 96 3.07 -0.18 -14.74
CA THR A 96 2.69 0.03 -16.14
C THR A 96 2.29 1.49 -16.36
N PRO A 97 2.32 1.98 -17.62
CA PRO A 97 1.76 3.29 -17.95
C PRO A 97 0.30 3.44 -17.54
N ALA A 98 -0.50 2.37 -17.66
CA ALA A 98 -1.90 2.37 -17.27
C ALA A 98 -2.08 2.58 -15.76
N ALA A 99 -1.27 1.90 -14.93
CA ALA A 99 -1.28 2.11 -13.49
C ALA A 99 -0.82 3.53 -13.11
N HIS A 100 0.20 4.07 -13.79
CA HIS A 100 0.64 5.46 -13.54
C HIS A 100 -0.47 6.49 -13.82
N VAL A 101 -1.16 6.34 -14.95
CA VAL A 101 -2.31 7.19 -15.29
C VAL A 101 -3.41 7.04 -14.25
N PHE A 102 -3.74 5.80 -13.87
CA PHE A 102 -4.77 5.55 -12.87
C PHE A 102 -4.44 6.17 -11.50
N VAL A 103 -3.22 6.02 -10.97
CA VAL A 103 -2.81 6.63 -9.68
C VAL A 103 -3.03 8.14 -9.68
N LYS A 104 -2.68 8.79 -10.80
CA LYS A 104 -2.84 10.23 -10.98
C LYS A 104 -4.31 10.63 -11.09
N ASP A 105 -5.05 9.99 -11.99
CA ASP A 105 -6.44 10.34 -12.30
C ASP A 105 -7.39 9.97 -11.14
N ALA A 106 -7.04 8.93 -10.38
CA ALA A 106 -7.77 8.56 -9.18
C ALA A 106 -7.75 9.68 -8.15
N SER A 107 -6.76 10.58 -8.07
CA SER A 107 -6.78 11.70 -7.10
C SER A 107 -7.14 11.25 -5.67
N LEU A 108 -6.51 10.17 -5.20
CA LEU A 108 -6.69 9.62 -3.86
C LEU A 108 -5.47 9.95 -3.00
N GLU A 109 -5.67 9.97 -1.69
CA GLU A 109 -4.58 10.01 -0.71
C GLU A 109 -4.03 8.58 -0.58
N TRP A 110 -2.89 8.33 -1.22
CA TRP A 110 -2.28 7.01 -1.25
C TRP A 110 -1.33 6.80 -0.09
N GLU A 111 -1.54 5.73 0.67
CA GLU A 111 -0.56 5.21 1.62
C GLU A 111 0.35 4.20 0.94
N TYR A 112 1.67 4.45 1.02
CA TYR A 112 2.66 3.65 0.33
C TYR A 112 3.18 2.52 1.22
N PHE A 113 3.34 1.33 0.65
CA PHE A 113 3.97 0.19 1.31
C PHE A 113 4.89 -0.54 0.33
N ARG A 114 5.94 -1.21 0.81
CA ARG A 114 6.91 -1.94 -0.02
C ARG A 114 6.62 -3.44 -0.02
N ALA A 115 6.35 -4.00 1.15
CA ALA A 115 6.13 -5.41 1.37
C ALA A 115 4.73 -5.69 1.96
N ALA A 116 4.23 -6.91 1.77
CA ALA A 116 2.85 -7.24 2.12
C ALA A 116 2.58 -7.17 3.63
N ASP A 117 3.58 -7.43 4.47
CA ASP A 117 3.54 -7.32 5.92
C ASP A 117 3.30 -5.87 6.41
N GLU A 118 3.83 -4.87 5.70
CA GLU A 118 3.58 -3.45 6.00
C GLU A 118 2.10 -3.06 5.78
N LEU A 119 1.38 -3.75 4.89
CA LEU A 119 -0.02 -3.43 4.57
C LEU A 119 -0.96 -3.65 5.76
N GLY A 120 -0.68 -4.66 6.59
CA GLY A 120 -1.54 -5.04 7.71
C GLY A 120 -1.72 -3.90 8.72
N PRO A 121 -0.62 -3.42 9.35
CA PRO A 121 -0.65 -2.29 10.28
C PRO A 121 -1.27 -1.01 9.67
N LEU A 122 -0.94 -0.69 8.42
CA LEU A 122 -1.50 0.47 7.70
C LEU A 122 -3.02 0.37 7.56
N LEU A 123 -3.51 -0.81 7.13
CA LEU A 123 -4.94 -1.06 7.01
C LEU A 123 -5.64 -0.99 8.37
N GLN A 124 -5.06 -1.59 9.42
CA GLN A 124 -5.64 -1.57 10.76
C GLN A 124 -5.78 -0.14 11.26
N ARG A 125 -4.73 0.67 11.16
CA ARG A 125 -4.75 2.09 11.54
C ARG A 125 -5.89 2.83 10.82
N ALA A 126 -5.93 2.73 9.50
CA ALA A 126 -6.92 3.40 8.68
C ALA A 126 -8.37 2.94 8.97
N LEU A 127 -8.59 1.65 9.22
CA LEU A 127 -9.90 1.11 9.60
C LEU A 127 -10.30 1.58 11.00
N ILE A 128 -9.39 1.52 11.97
CA ILE A 128 -9.64 1.93 13.36
C ILE A 128 -10.03 3.40 13.40
N GLU A 129 -9.30 4.27 12.71
CA GLU A 129 -9.64 5.70 12.59
C GLU A 129 -11.08 5.88 12.10
N GLN A 130 -11.49 5.19 11.03
CA GLN A 130 -12.86 5.26 10.51
C GLN A 130 -13.91 4.66 11.44
N VAL A 131 -13.59 3.58 12.14
CA VAL A 131 -14.49 2.96 13.11
C VAL A 131 -14.71 3.88 14.30
N LEU A 132 -13.66 4.54 14.80
CA LEU A 132 -13.74 5.50 15.90
C LEU A 132 -14.50 6.76 15.48
N GLU A 133 -14.28 7.28 14.27
CA GLU A 133 -15.09 8.37 13.69
C GLU A 133 -16.59 8.03 13.66
N GLY A 134 -16.93 6.76 13.43
CA GLY A 134 -18.29 6.23 13.34
C GLY A 134 -18.78 5.48 14.58
N ALA A 135 -18.17 5.66 15.76
CA ALA A 135 -18.38 4.78 16.92
C ALA A 135 -19.86 4.54 17.29
N GLN A 136 -20.69 5.60 17.25
CA GLN A 136 -22.12 5.49 17.54
C GLN A 136 -22.88 4.69 16.47
N THR A 137 -22.52 4.88 15.20
CA THR A 137 -23.13 4.19 14.05
C THR A 137 -22.87 2.68 14.11
N TYR A 138 -21.67 2.30 14.53
CA TYR A 138 -21.23 0.91 14.60
C TYR A 138 -21.52 0.25 15.96
N GLY A 139 -22.08 0.99 16.92
CA GLY A 139 -22.47 0.45 18.22
C GLY A 139 -21.30 0.04 19.10
N LEU A 140 -20.16 0.74 18.99
CA LEU A 140 -18.99 0.46 19.84
C LEU A 140 -19.33 0.71 21.31
N SER A 141 -18.98 -0.23 22.18
CA SER A 141 -18.99 0.02 23.61
C SER A 141 -17.84 0.96 24.01
N PRO A 142 -17.90 1.63 25.17
CA PRO A 142 -16.78 2.42 25.68
C PRO A 142 -15.48 1.61 25.79
N VAL A 143 -15.58 0.33 26.17
CA VAL A 143 -14.43 -0.58 26.30
C VAL A 143 -13.81 -0.89 24.93
N ASP A 144 -14.64 -1.13 23.90
CA ASP A 144 -14.15 -1.34 22.53
C ASP A 144 -13.47 -0.07 22.00
N TRP A 145 -14.05 1.10 22.29
CA TRP A 145 -13.49 2.38 21.89
C TRP A 145 -12.11 2.62 22.51
N GLU A 146 -11.96 2.37 23.81
CA GLU A 146 -10.68 2.49 24.51
C GLU A 146 -9.64 1.51 23.98
N THR A 147 -10.05 0.25 23.74
CA THR A 147 -9.17 -0.80 23.22
C THR A 147 -8.64 -0.44 21.84
N LEU A 148 -9.51 0.02 20.93
CA LEU A 148 -9.11 0.45 19.59
C LEU A 148 -8.28 1.72 19.62
N SER A 149 -8.58 2.67 20.51
CA SER A 149 -7.80 3.89 20.65
C SER A 149 -6.38 3.62 21.15
N ALA A 150 -6.22 2.69 22.10
CA ALA A 150 -4.91 2.25 22.57
C ALA A 150 -4.11 1.57 21.44
N LEU A 151 -4.75 0.64 20.70
CA LEU A 151 -4.11 0.00 19.55
C LEU A 151 -3.70 1.01 18.48
N LEU A 152 -4.49 2.06 18.25
CA LEU A 152 -4.15 3.11 17.28
C LEU A 152 -2.86 3.85 17.67
N VAL A 153 -2.67 4.12 18.97
CA VAL A 153 -1.45 4.74 19.50
C VAL A 153 -0.26 3.80 19.33
N ASP A 154 -0.41 2.52 19.69
CA ASP A 154 0.66 1.52 19.57
C ASP A 154 1.14 1.37 18.12
N LEU A 155 0.21 1.33 17.16
CA LEU A 155 0.53 1.25 15.72
C LEU A 155 1.30 2.50 15.24
N ALA A 156 0.91 3.69 15.70
CA ALA A 156 1.59 4.94 15.33
C ALA A 156 3.01 5.01 15.92
N ASP A 157 3.22 4.51 17.15
CA ASP A 157 4.53 4.45 17.77
C ASP A 157 5.44 3.43 17.08
N GLN A 158 4.91 2.26 16.68
CA GLN A 158 5.65 1.28 15.88
C GLN A 158 6.13 1.86 14.56
N GLU A 159 5.25 2.52 13.81
CA GLU A 159 5.61 3.17 12.54
C GLU A 159 6.72 4.22 12.73
N LYS A 160 6.64 5.01 13.79
CA LYS A 160 7.66 6.01 14.10
C LYS A 160 9.01 5.37 14.38
N LEU A 161 9.04 4.29 15.17
CA LEU A 161 10.26 3.54 15.47
C LEU A 161 10.89 2.93 14.21
N GLU A 162 10.08 2.33 13.33
CA GLU A 162 10.54 1.76 12.06
C GLU A 162 11.15 2.84 11.15
N ARG A 163 10.49 4.00 11.03
CA ARG A 163 11.01 5.14 10.25
C ARG A 163 12.33 5.69 10.81
N GLU A 164 12.51 5.69 12.12
CA GLU A 164 13.77 6.08 12.76
C GLU A 164 14.88 5.05 12.49
N GLN A 165 14.56 3.76 12.53
CA GLN A 165 15.49 2.68 12.21
C GLN A 165 15.91 2.68 10.72
N GLU A 166 14.97 2.89 9.79
CA GLU A 166 15.29 3.00 8.36
C GLU A 166 16.24 4.17 8.06
N LYS A 167 16.06 5.31 8.77
CA LYS A 167 16.94 6.48 8.62
C LYS A 167 18.33 6.25 9.23
N ALA A 168 18.43 5.42 10.26
CA ALA A 168 19.68 5.08 10.93
C ALA A 168 20.48 3.99 10.20
N ALA A 169 19.84 3.21 9.32
CA ALA A 169 20.53 2.21 8.51
C ALA A 169 21.46 2.88 7.47
N PRO A 170 22.74 2.47 7.36
CA PRO A 170 23.65 3.05 6.38
C PRO A 170 23.14 2.80 4.97
N SER A 171 22.86 3.87 4.22
CA SER A 171 22.47 3.75 2.82
C SER A 171 23.68 3.26 2.02
N TYR A 172 23.66 2.00 1.58
CA TYR A 172 24.47 1.59 0.45
C TYR A 172 23.91 2.28 -0.79
N ARG A 173 24.43 3.47 -1.10
CA ARG A 173 24.18 4.15 -2.39
C ARG A 173 24.90 3.35 -3.48
N GLY A 174 24.26 2.29 -3.96
CA GLY A 174 24.57 1.72 -5.26
C GLY A 174 24.30 2.77 -6.33
N ALA A 175 25.24 2.90 -7.28
CA ALA A 175 25.21 3.86 -8.37
C ALA A 175 23.88 3.78 -9.14
N GLY A 176 23.00 4.75 -8.90
CA GLY A 176 21.80 4.95 -9.67
C GLY A 176 22.13 5.67 -10.96
N LYS A 177 22.03 4.93 -12.06
CA LYS A 177 21.58 5.33 -13.42
C LYS A 177 22.51 5.12 -14.60
N ASP A 178 23.80 4.86 -14.47
CA ASP A 178 24.60 4.34 -15.58
C ASP A 178 25.78 3.55 -15.04
N ALA A 179 25.93 2.31 -15.50
CA ALA A 179 27.10 1.49 -15.22
C ALA A 179 27.78 1.19 -16.56
N VAL A 180 28.91 1.86 -16.81
CA VAL A 180 29.83 1.50 -17.88
C VAL A 180 30.83 0.51 -17.29
N ILE A 181 30.79 -0.74 -17.74
CA ILE A 181 31.80 -1.74 -17.41
C ILE A 181 32.98 -1.50 -18.36
N VAL A 182 34.05 -0.88 -17.86
CA VAL A 182 35.30 -0.73 -18.62
C VAL A 182 36.12 -2.01 -18.43
N ALA A 183 36.32 -2.75 -19.51
CA ALA A 183 37.25 -3.88 -19.52
C ALA A 183 38.69 -3.34 -19.52
N PRO A 184 39.61 -3.88 -18.70
CA PRO A 184 41.02 -3.49 -18.78
C PRO A 184 41.56 -3.80 -20.19
N GLY A 185 41.97 -2.75 -20.92
CA GLY A 185 42.71 -2.89 -22.18
C GLY A 185 41.96 -2.57 -23.47
N ARG A 186 40.74 -1.99 -23.45
CA ARG A 186 40.03 -1.64 -24.71
C ARG A 186 39.67 -0.16 -24.89
N ASP A 187 39.77 0.67 -23.84
CA ASP A 187 39.47 2.11 -23.89
C ASP A 187 40.67 2.98 -23.46
N LEU A 188 41.86 2.66 -23.98
CA LEU A 188 42.96 3.63 -23.94
C LEU A 188 42.89 4.47 -25.22
N PRO A 189 42.79 5.82 -25.15
CA PRO A 189 42.92 6.65 -26.34
C PRO A 189 44.32 6.46 -26.94
N GLU A 190 44.41 6.26 -28.27
CA GLU A 190 45.67 5.99 -28.98
C GLU A 190 46.69 7.15 -28.92
N GLU A 191 46.31 8.34 -28.44
CA GLU A 191 47.20 9.52 -28.41
C GLU A 191 47.15 10.29 -27.08
N GLY A 192 47.42 9.60 -25.97
CA GLY A 192 47.73 10.25 -24.69
C GLY A 192 49.22 10.20 -24.40
N VAL A 193 49.92 11.33 -24.47
CA VAL A 193 51.31 11.43 -23.99
C VAL A 193 51.31 11.39 -22.46
N LEU A 194 51.98 10.36 -21.89
CA LEU A 194 52.34 10.31 -20.48
C LEU A 194 53.28 11.47 -20.16
N ILE A 195 52.80 12.47 -19.41
CA ILE A 195 53.70 13.42 -18.75
C ILE A 195 54.20 12.72 -17.48
N GLU A 196 55.38 12.11 -17.58
CA GLU A 196 56.12 11.71 -16.39
C GLU A 196 56.42 12.94 -15.56
N LYS A 197 56.06 12.88 -14.28
CA LYS A 197 56.45 13.87 -13.28
C LYS A 197 57.97 13.83 -13.19
N GLN A 198 58.64 14.80 -13.80
CA GLN A 198 60.07 15.00 -13.57
C GLN A 198 60.29 15.36 -12.10
N ASP A 199 60.87 14.43 -11.36
CA ASP A 199 61.69 14.77 -10.20
C ASP A 199 62.91 15.55 -10.72
N GLY A 200 62.93 16.84 -10.43
CA GLY A 200 64.05 17.74 -10.70
C GLY A 200 64.72 18.15 -9.38
N PRO A 201 66.06 18.17 -9.29
CA PRO A 201 66.80 18.10 -8.03
C PRO A 201 67.12 19.47 -7.42
N ALA A 202 67.06 19.54 -6.09
CA ALA A 202 68.10 19.95 -5.14
C ALA A 202 67.47 20.27 -3.78
#